data_AF-A0A6A4H1N9-F1
#
_entry.id   AF-A0A6A4H1N9-F1
#
_cell.length_a   1.000
_cell.length_b   1.000
_cell.length_c   1.000
_cell.angle_alpha   90.00
_cell.angle_beta   90.00
_cell.angle_gamma   90.00
#
_symmetry.space_group_name_H-M   'P 1'
#
loop_
_entity.id
_entity.type
_entity.pdbx_description
1 polymer ?
#
loop_
_entity_poly.entity_id
_entity_poly.type
_entity_poly.pdbx_seq_one_letter_code
_entity_poly.pdbx_strand_id
1 'polypeptide(L)'
;MSSFDKYTRPSPNFPYSSSFFMQLTFAEASKLDMPDTFPEGALINYVFLLHEPGPVEDDLACFIGNDDLVLASSDLLPIMAELKAAFDAGNRSVALTIQLQEGIERTNVLHFQKLHLFRLINNNREAVSLALDLYYHVQTSLSSLLPVDVVAHLHNSCITGAMRGCTASDFPLWKLGTLLYENYVDEDVMNSLCELAYFCLAAAQPRVDPTFLILLTLFFNNTVYQDGRVDSPNMEDLRERDSSSFIHEAAFSALKQLIEGINLPQVSFMLKGAIKHQHPGSGSCGIGALAWIESMNNSSAPVWTNQTSSLYCDCFLSDLLLYNMLSEGLLSSQSHWYSRCLTCSFDNVKCKTSTNVNVGYEDYNMLAPGDSHPMYAFISCQAVVTSPSMAFDGIDNLFAPSKKTVLGLGGSKVT
;
A
#
# COMPACT_ATOMS: atom_id res chain seq x y z
N MET A 1 26.85 -15.93 6.99
CA MET A 1 25.92 -16.83 6.27
C MET A 1 26.27 -18.27 6.65
N SER A 2 25.34 -18.99 7.27
CA SER A 2 25.56 -20.34 7.78
C SER A 2 25.67 -21.38 6.64
N SER A 3 26.13 -22.59 6.94
CA SER A 3 26.13 -23.69 5.95
C SER A 3 24.72 -24.04 5.48
N PHE A 4 23.73 -23.95 6.38
CA PHE A 4 22.32 -24.12 6.05
C PHE A 4 21.86 -23.05 5.04
N ASP A 5 22.14 -21.77 5.31
CA ASP A 5 21.76 -20.68 4.40
C ASP A 5 22.40 -20.84 3.02
N LYS A 6 23.65 -21.31 2.95
CA LYS A 6 24.33 -21.59 1.67
C LYS A 6 23.66 -22.72 0.89
N TYR A 7 23.17 -23.74 1.59
CA TYR A 7 22.54 -24.92 1.00
C TYR A 7 21.12 -24.64 0.53
N THR A 8 20.35 -23.87 1.29
CA THR A 8 18.93 -23.63 1.00
C THR A 8 18.66 -22.40 0.14
N ARG A 9 19.62 -21.47 0.05
CA ARG A 9 19.44 -20.22 -0.70
C ARG A 9 19.48 -20.48 -2.21
N PRO A 10 18.40 -20.15 -2.95
CA PRO A 10 18.44 -20.19 -4.41
C PRO A 10 19.51 -19.26 -4.97
N SER A 11 20.12 -19.64 -6.08
CA SER A 11 21.02 -18.76 -6.82
C SER A 11 20.31 -17.44 -7.16
N PRO A 12 20.99 -16.28 -7.05
CA PRO A 12 20.39 -14.98 -7.36
C PRO A 12 19.95 -14.84 -8.82
N ASN A 13 20.48 -15.68 -9.72
CA ASN A 13 20.11 -15.67 -11.14
C ASN A 13 18.93 -16.58 -11.47
N PHE A 14 18.39 -17.30 -10.48
CA PHE A 14 17.24 -18.18 -10.72
C PHE A 14 15.93 -17.37 -10.74
N PRO A 15 14.98 -17.74 -11.62
CA PRO A 15 13.61 -17.24 -11.55
C PRO A 15 13.03 -17.41 -10.14
N TYR A 16 12.21 -16.46 -9.71
CA TYR A 16 11.56 -16.43 -8.39
C TYR A 16 12.51 -16.40 -7.17
N SER A 17 13.81 -16.20 -7.38
CA SER A 17 14.73 -15.90 -6.29
C SER A 17 14.45 -14.51 -5.69
N SER A 18 15.01 -14.21 -4.52
CA SER A 18 14.88 -12.86 -3.94
C SER A 18 15.44 -11.78 -4.87
N SER A 19 16.56 -12.04 -5.55
CA SER A 19 17.15 -11.11 -6.50
C SER A 19 16.26 -10.89 -7.72
N PHE A 20 15.59 -11.94 -8.21
CA PHE A 20 14.61 -11.83 -9.28
C PHE A 20 13.46 -10.88 -8.90
N PHE A 21 12.78 -11.08 -7.76
CA PHE A 21 11.67 -10.21 -7.33
C PHE A 21 12.11 -8.77 -7.01
N MET A 22 13.37 -8.58 -6.59
CA MET A 22 13.91 -7.24 -6.33
C MET A 22 14.21 -6.45 -7.60
N GLN A 23 14.41 -7.14 -8.73
CA GLN A 23 14.69 -6.52 -10.02
C GLN A 23 13.45 -6.50 -10.93
N LEU A 24 12.43 -7.29 -10.61
CA LEU A 24 11.21 -7.40 -11.39
C LEU A 24 10.54 -6.04 -11.57
N THR A 25 10.47 -5.59 -12.82
CA THR A 25 9.80 -4.35 -13.22
C THR A 25 8.30 -4.56 -13.44
N PHE A 26 7.52 -3.48 -13.49
CA PHE A 26 6.09 -3.57 -13.84
C PHE A 26 5.87 -4.19 -15.23
N ALA A 27 6.70 -3.80 -16.22
CA ALA A 27 6.62 -4.36 -17.57
C ALA A 27 6.95 -5.86 -17.64
N GLU A 28 7.88 -6.34 -16.80
CA GLU A 28 8.20 -7.77 -16.70
C GLU A 28 7.12 -8.52 -15.91
N ALA A 29 6.60 -7.95 -14.82
CA ALA A 29 5.50 -8.51 -14.05
C ALA A 29 4.27 -8.75 -14.95
N SER A 30 4.00 -7.84 -15.91
CA SER A 30 2.92 -8.00 -16.89
C SER A 30 3.01 -9.23 -17.80
N LYS A 31 4.20 -9.85 -17.87
CA LYS A 31 4.51 -11.00 -18.71
C LYS A 31 4.86 -12.24 -17.88
N LEU A 32 4.91 -12.09 -16.55
CA LEU A 32 5.32 -13.14 -15.64
C LEU A 32 4.16 -14.11 -15.43
N ASP A 33 4.37 -15.36 -15.83
CA ASP A 33 3.43 -16.45 -15.57
C ASP A 33 3.72 -17.04 -14.18
N MET A 34 3.04 -16.51 -13.16
CA MET A 34 3.21 -16.97 -11.78
C MET A 34 2.60 -18.37 -11.63
N PRO A 35 3.35 -19.36 -11.10
CA PRO A 35 2.84 -20.72 -10.98
C PRO A 35 1.62 -20.77 -10.05
N ASP A 36 0.70 -21.68 -10.35
CA ASP A 36 -0.50 -21.91 -9.55
C ASP A 36 -0.15 -22.45 -8.15
N THR A 37 -1.03 -22.19 -7.19
CA THR A 37 -0.91 -22.73 -5.83
C THR A 37 -1.84 -23.92 -5.65
N PHE A 38 -1.38 -24.98 -5.00
CA PHE A 38 -2.26 -26.02 -4.48
C PHE A 38 -3.31 -25.43 -3.53
N PRO A 39 -4.51 -26.04 -3.45
CA PRO A 39 -5.47 -25.66 -2.42
C PRO A 39 -4.91 -25.91 -1.02
N GLU A 40 -5.34 -25.13 -0.03
CA GLU A 40 -4.95 -25.34 1.36
C GLU A 40 -5.35 -26.74 1.84
N GLY A 41 -4.47 -27.41 2.58
CA GLY A 41 -4.68 -28.78 3.05
C GLY A 41 -4.41 -29.85 1.99
N ALA A 42 -3.80 -29.51 0.86
CA ALA A 42 -3.40 -30.48 -0.15
C ALA A 42 -2.23 -31.36 0.35
N LEU A 43 -1.39 -30.86 1.26
CA LEU A 43 -0.32 -31.64 1.85
C LEU A 43 -0.86 -32.68 2.85
N ILE A 44 -0.73 -33.97 2.52
CA ILE A 44 -1.17 -35.08 3.39
C ILE A 44 -0.09 -35.40 4.43
N ASN A 45 1.16 -35.58 3.98
CA ASN A 45 2.30 -35.86 4.84
C ASN A 45 3.62 -35.42 4.19
N TYR A 46 4.68 -35.35 4.99
CA TYR A 46 6.03 -35.16 4.51
C TYR A 46 7.06 -35.93 5.33
N VAL A 47 8.16 -36.31 4.70
CA VAL A 47 9.27 -37.03 5.33
C VAL A 47 10.60 -36.46 4.85
N PHE A 48 11.48 -36.07 5.77
CA PHE A 48 12.84 -35.64 5.43
C PHE A 48 13.71 -36.83 5.04
N LEU A 49 14.54 -36.66 4.01
CA LEU A 49 15.41 -37.69 3.47
C LEU A 49 16.88 -37.28 3.55
N LEU A 50 17.76 -38.27 3.79
CA LEU A 50 19.21 -38.09 3.88
C LEU A 50 19.87 -37.79 2.53
N HIS A 51 19.25 -38.21 1.44
CA HIS A 51 19.85 -38.11 0.11
C HIS A 51 19.46 -36.81 -0.59
N GLU A 52 20.43 -36.23 -1.30
CA GLU A 52 20.15 -35.21 -2.33
C GLU A 52 19.41 -35.89 -3.49
N PRO A 53 18.47 -35.20 -4.15
CA PRO A 53 17.83 -35.70 -5.37
C PRO A 53 18.90 -36.10 -6.40
N GLY A 54 18.71 -37.20 -7.14
CA GLY A 54 19.70 -37.64 -8.13
C GLY A 54 19.82 -36.64 -9.29
N PRO A 55 20.94 -36.56 -10.04
CA PRO A 55 21.23 -35.49 -11.00
C PRO A 55 20.20 -35.26 -12.12
N VAL A 56 19.39 -36.26 -12.48
CA VAL A 56 18.28 -36.11 -13.44
C VAL A 56 17.02 -35.55 -12.76
N GLU A 57 16.82 -35.89 -11.49
CA GLU A 57 15.74 -35.37 -10.65
C GLU A 57 16.11 -34.01 -10.04
N ASP A 58 17.40 -33.68 -9.98
CA ASP A 58 17.96 -32.54 -9.27
C ASP A 58 17.50 -31.22 -9.88
N ASP A 59 17.40 -31.14 -11.21
CA ASP A 59 16.85 -29.96 -11.87
C ASP A 59 15.37 -29.76 -11.47
N LEU A 60 14.54 -30.79 -11.57
CA LEU A 60 13.11 -30.68 -11.19
C LEU A 60 12.91 -30.52 -9.68
N ALA A 61 13.86 -30.97 -8.86
CA ALA A 61 13.79 -30.88 -7.41
C ALA A 61 14.33 -29.54 -6.87
N CYS A 62 15.14 -28.80 -7.64
CA CYS A 62 15.76 -27.54 -7.25
C CYS A 62 15.14 -26.29 -7.91
N PHE A 63 14.45 -26.44 -9.04
CA PHE A 63 13.89 -25.34 -9.85
C PHE A 63 12.36 -25.36 -9.93
N ILE A 64 11.79 -24.21 -10.28
CA ILE A 64 10.38 -24.06 -10.63
C ILE A 64 10.25 -24.25 -12.14
N GLY A 65 9.64 -25.36 -12.55
CA GLY A 65 9.24 -25.64 -13.93
C GLY A 65 7.87 -25.03 -14.25
N ASN A 66 7.53 -25.01 -15.54
CA ASN A 66 6.28 -24.40 -16.03
C ASN A 66 5.03 -25.10 -15.52
N ASP A 67 5.11 -26.41 -15.26
CA ASP A 67 3.98 -27.22 -14.77
C ASP A 67 4.02 -27.45 -13.25
N ASP A 68 4.91 -26.74 -12.53
CA ASP A 68 4.98 -26.87 -11.08
C ASP A 68 3.80 -26.15 -10.41
N LEU A 69 3.25 -26.83 -9.40
CA LEU A 69 2.28 -26.26 -8.47
C LEU A 69 2.99 -25.95 -7.15
N VAL A 70 2.82 -24.73 -6.66
CA VAL A 70 3.40 -24.25 -5.41
C VAL A 70 2.51 -24.67 -4.24
N LEU A 71 3.09 -25.16 -3.14
CA LEU A 71 2.31 -25.46 -1.94
C LEU A 71 1.68 -24.18 -1.37
N ALA A 72 0.46 -24.29 -0.83
CA ALA A 72 -0.13 -23.21 -0.06
C ALA A 72 0.75 -22.81 1.14
N SER A 73 0.69 -21.54 1.54
CA SER A 73 1.49 -21.03 2.67
C SER A 73 1.23 -21.80 3.96
N SER A 74 -0.04 -22.16 4.24
CA SER A 74 -0.44 -22.94 5.41
C SER A 74 0.21 -24.33 5.44
N ASP A 75 0.30 -25.01 4.30
CA ASP A 75 0.93 -26.33 4.17
C ASP A 75 2.47 -26.27 4.19
N LEU A 76 3.04 -25.18 3.67
CA LEU A 76 4.48 -24.98 3.60
C LEU A 76 5.10 -24.63 4.97
N LEU A 77 4.38 -23.86 5.80
CA LEU A 77 4.87 -23.35 7.09
C LEU A 77 5.41 -24.43 8.05
N PRO A 78 4.71 -25.56 8.29
CA PRO A 78 5.21 -26.63 9.14
C PRO A 78 6.55 -27.20 8.66
N ILE A 79 6.68 -27.44 7.35
CA ILE A 79 7.92 -27.95 6.75
C ILE A 79 9.06 -26.95 6.97
N MET A 80 8.81 -25.66 6.69
CA MET A 80 9.80 -24.60 6.81
C MET A 80 10.31 -24.42 8.25
N ALA A 81 9.45 -24.65 9.25
CA ALA A 81 9.82 -24.56 10.67
C ALA A 81 10.81 -25.67 11.09
N GLU A 82 10.77 -26.84 10.43
CA GLU A 82 11.62 -28.00 10.77
C GLU A 82 12.90 -28.09 9.93
N LEU A 83 13.01 -27.33 8.83
CA LEU A 83 14.11 -27.43 7.86
C LEU A 83 15.51 -27.34 8.48
N LYS A 84 15.72 -26.42 9.43
CA LYS A 84 17.05 -26.24 10.04
C LYS A 84 17.45 -27.47 10.85
N ALA A 85 16.53 -27.98 11.67
CA ALA A 85 16.77 -29.18 12.49
C ALA A 85 16.97 -30.41 11.59
N ALA A 86 16.16 -30.54 10.53
CA ALA A 86 16.30 -31.60 9.56
C ALA A 86 17.68 -31.57 8.86
N PHE A 87 18.15 -30.39 8.46
CA PHE A 87 19.48 -30.21 7.87
C PHE A 87 20.61 -30.62 8.82
N ASP A 88 20.50 -30.21 10.09
CA ASP A 88 21.47 -30.53 11.14
C ASP A 88 21.49 -32.04 11.46
N ALA A 89 20.34 -32.72 11.30
CA ALA A 89 20.23 -34.17 11.37
C ALA A 89 20.77 -34.90 10.12
N GLY A 90 21.31 -34.17 9.14
CA GLY A 90 21.90 -34.73 7.93
C GLY A 90 20.93 -34.87 6.75
N ASN A 91 19.67 -34.43 6.89
CA ASN A 91 18.72 -34.46 5.78
C ASN A 91 19.01 -33.38 4.74
N ARG A 92 18.62 -33.66 3.50
CA ARG A 92 18.99 -32.88 2.31
C ARG A 92 17.78 -32.60 1.40
N SER A 93 16.74 -33.42 1.48
CA SER A 93 15.50 -33.25 0.72
C SER A 93 14.28 -33.61 1.57
N VAL A 94 13.09 -33.37 1.03
CA VAL A 94 11.82 -33.76 1.63
C VAL A 94 10.98 -34.51 0.59
N ALA A 95 10.42 -35.66 0.95
CA ALA A 95 9.35 -36.30 0.20
C ALA A 95 8.00 -35.75 0.69
N LEU A 96 7.22 -35.17 -0.21
CA LEU A 96 5.89 -34.62 0.07
C LEU A 96 4.85 -35.51 -0.58
N THR A 97 3.85 -35.96 0.18
CA THR A 97 2.66 -36.60 -0.38
C THR A 97 1.54 -35.60 -0.44
N ILE A 98 1.10 -35.28 -1.66
CA ILE A 98 0.10 -34.26 -1.95
C ILE A 98 -1.15 -34.94 -2.50
N GLN A 99 -2.31 -34.51 -2.05
CA GLN A 99 -3.60 -34.89 -2.61
C GLN A 99 -3.91 -34.02 -3.84
N LEU A 100 -4.04 -34.66 -5.00
CA LEU A 100 -4.53 -34.03 -6.21
C LEU A 100 -6.07 -34.05 -6.24
N GLN A 101 -6.64 -33.36 -7.23
CA GLN A 101 -8.07 -33.50 -7.52
C GLN A 101 -8.42 -34.99 -7.75
N GLU A 102 -9.64 -35.39 -7.39
CA GLU A 102 -10.12 -36.78 -7.47
C GLU A 102 -9.49 -37.76 -6.46
N GLY A 103 -8.76 -37.25 -5.47
CA GLY A 103 -8.21 -38.07 -4.37
C GLY A 103 -6.97 -38.87 -4.75
N ILE A 104 -6.35 -38.57 -5.89
CA ILE A 104 -5.09 -39.19 -6.32
C ILE A 104 -3.95 -38.61 -5.48
N GLU A 105 -3.18 -39.48 -4.83
CA GLU A 105 -2.00 -39.07 -4.09
C GLU A 105 -0.76 -39.10 -4.98
N ARG A 106 0.07 -38.06 -4.90
CA ARG A 106 1.36 -38.00 -5.58
C ARG A 106 2.46 -37.67 -4.58
N THR A 107 3.51 -38.47 -4.60
CA THR A 107 4.72 -38.20 -3.81
C THR A 107 5.78 -37.54 -4.69
N ASN A 108 6.25 -36.36 -4.28
CA ASN A 108 7.34 -35.64 -4.93
C ASN A 108 8.51 -35.45 -3.96
N VAL A 109 9.74 -35.66 -4.41
CA VAL A 109 10.94 -35.39 -3.61
C VAL A 109 11.50 -34.02 -4.02
N LEU A 110 11.57 -33.08 -3.08
CA LEU A 110 12.01 -31.72 -3.31
C LEU A 110 13.29 -31.42 -2.53
N HIS A 111 14.21 -30.69 -3.16
CA HIS A 111 15.34 -30.10 -2.47
C HIS A 111 14.89 -28.92 -1.61
N PHE A 112 15.60 -28.63 -0.51
CA PHE A 112 15.25 -27.53 0.40
C PHE A 112 15.23 -26.16 -0.30
N GLN A 113 16.06 -25.99 -1.33
CA GLN A 113 16.08 -24.78 -2.16
C GLN A 113 14.73 -24.53 -2.85
N LYS A 114 14.06 -25.57 -3.36
CA LYS A 114 12.76 -25.42 -4.05
C LYS A 114 11.65 -25.04 -3.08
N LEU A 115 11.67 -25.54 -1.84
CA LEU A 115 10.77 -25.07 -0.79
C LEU A 115 10.97 -23.57 -0.47
N HIS A 116 12.21 -23.09 -0.51
CA HIS A 116 12.49 -21.66 -0.38
C HIS A 116 11.95 -20.85 -1.57
N LEU A 117 12.01 -21.37 -2.80
CA LEU A 117 11.37 -20.75 -3.96
C LEU A 117 9.84 -20.72 -3.81
N PHE A 118 9.21 -21.80 -3.33
CA PHE A 118 7.78 -21.82 -3.01
C PHE A 118 7.41 -20.72 -2.01
N ARG A 119 8.19 -20.56 -0.94
CA ARG A 119 7.98 -19.48 0.04
C ARG A 119 8.12 -18.10 -0.60
N LEU A 120 9.13 -17.89 -1.44
CA LEU A 120 9.34 -16.61 -2.11
C LEU A 120 8.19 -16.26 -3.07
N ILE A 121 7.69 -17.25 -3.81
CA ILE A 121 6.53 -17.08 -4.70
C ILE A 121 5.29 -16.68 -3.88
N ASN A 122 4.98 -17.42 -2.81
CA ASN A 122 3.83 -17.11 -1.96
C ASN A 122 3.94 -15.71 -1.33
N ASN A 123 5.13 -15.33 -0.84
CA ASN A 123 5.36 -14.02 -0.22
C ASN A 123 5.28 -12.85 -1.21
N ASN A 124 5.49 -13.07 -2.50
CA ASN A 124 5.47 -12.00 -3.51
C ASN A 124 4.24 -12.08 -4.43
N ARG A 125 3.34 -13.05 -4.23
CA ARG A 125 2.17 -13.25 -5.10
C ARG A 125 1.25 -12.02 -5.13
N GLU A 126 0.96 -11.45 -3.97
CA GLU A 126 0.15 -10.23 -3.87
C GLU A 126 0.83 -9.05 -4.57
N ALA A 127 2.12 -8.84 -4.32
CA ALA A 127 2.89 -7.77 -4.96
C ALA A 127 2.88 -7.87 -6.49
N VAL A 128 3.07 -9.08 -7.04
CA VAL A 128 3.02 -9.32 -8.49
C VAL A 128 1.61 -9.09 -9.04
N SER A 129 0.57 -9.57 -8.33
CA SER A 129 -0.83 -9.36 -8.74
C SER A 129 -1.18 -7.87 -8.80
N LEU A 130 -0.95 -7.13 -7.71
CA LEU A 130 -1.25 -5.70 -7.67
C LEU A 130 -0.41 -4.90 -8.67
N ALA A 131 0.84 -5.32 -8.93
CA ALA A 131 1.66 -4.70 -9.97
C ALA A 131 1.11 -4.95 -11.38
N LEU A 132 0.62 -6.16 -11.65
CA LEU A 132 -0.05 -6.52 -12.91
C LEU A 132 -1.31 -5.69 -13.13
N ASP A 133 -2.15 -5.59 -12.10
CA ASP A 133 -3.40 -4.82 -12.14
C ASP A 133 -3.10 -3.33 -12.35
N LEU A 134 -2.11 -2.80 -11.65
CA LEU A 134 -1.66 -1.41 -11.79
C LEU A 134 -1.10 -1.13 -13.19
N TYR A 135 -0.28 -2.03 -13.74
CA TYR A 135 0.25 -1.92 -15.10
C TYR A 135 -0.88 -1.79 -16.13
N TYR A 136 -1.87 -2.68 -16.07
CA TYR A 136 -2.98 -2.64 -17.01
C TYR A 136 -3.86 -1.43 -16.80
N HIS A 137 -4.20 -1.07 -15.56
CA HIS A 137 -5.04 0.08 -15.26
C HIS A 137 -4.41 1.39 -15.74
N VAL A 138 -3.10 1.57 -15.55
CA VAL A 138 -2.38 2.75 -16.06
C VAL A 138 -2.41 2.79 -17.58
N GLN A 139 -2.23 1.64 -18.24
CA GLN A 139 -2.23 1.53 -19.70
C GLN A 139 -3.61 1.80 -20.30
N THR A 140 -4.69 1.31 -19.67
CA THR A 140 -6.05 1.35 -20.24
C THR A 140 -6.87 2.54 -19.75
N SER A 141 -6.86 2.80 -18.43
CA SER A 141 -7.73 3.77 -17.78
C SER A 141 -7.06 5.14 -17.60
N LEU A 142 -5.77 5.16 -17.25
CA LEU A 142 -5.06 6.42 -16.94
C LEU A 142 -4.21 6.96 -18.10
N SER A 143 -4.14 6.28 -19.24
CA SER A 143 -3.28 6.70 -20.36
C SER A 143 -3.63 8.07 -20.95
N SER A 144 -4.85 8.55 -20.73
CA SER A 144 -5.28 9.91 -21.11
C SER A 144 -5.02 10.97 -20.03
N LEU A 145 -4.86 10.55 -18.77
CA LEU A 145 -4.62 11.41 -17.61
C LEU A 145 -3.13 11.61 -17.35
N LEU A 146 -2.31 10.60 -17.63
CA LEU A 146 -0.89 10.59 -17.33
C LEU A 146 -0.03 10.99 -18.55
N PRO A 147 1.02 11.82 -18.35
CA PRO A 147 2.05 12.00 -19.36
C PRO A 147 2.73 10.68 -19.73
N VAL A 148 3.08 10.51 -21.01
CA VAL A 148 3.73 9.29 -21.53
C VAL A 148 4.99 8.93 -20.75
N ASP A 149 5.76 9.94 -20.34
CA ASP A 149 7.00 9.72 -19.57
C ASP A 149 6.72 9.14 -18.18
N VAL A 150 5.59 9.49 -17.54
CA VAL A 150 5.19 8.91 -16.24
C VAL A 150 4.82 7.43 -16.40
N VAL A 151 4.07 7.11 -17.45
CA VAL A 151 3.71 5.72 -17.77
C VAL A 151 4.97 4.89 -18.07
N ALA A 152 5.86 5.42 -18.91
CA ALA A 152 7.12 4.76 -19.25
C ALA A 152 8.02 4.59 -18.02
N HIS A 153 8.06 5.58 -17.13
CA HIS A 153 8.80 5.50 -15.87
C HIS A 153 8.27 4.35 -15.01
N LEU A 154 6.96 4.31 -14.72
CA LEU A 154 6.35 3.22 -13.94
C LEU A 154 6.64 1.84 -14.53
N HIS A 155 6.48 1.68 -15.85
CA HIS A 155 6.73 0.41 -16.52
C HIS A 155 8.15 -0.13 -16.31
N ASN A 156 9.14 0.76 -16.23
CA ASN A 156 10.54 0.41 -16.04
C ASN A 156 10.98 0.38 -14.57
N SER A 157 10.16 0.87 -13.64
CA SER A 157 10.44 0.81 -12.22
C SER A 157 10.29 -0.61 -11.68
N CYS A 158 11.14 -1.00 -10.73
CA CYS A 158 10.99 -2.24 -9.99
C CYS A 158 9.70 -2.17 -9.15
N ILE A 159 8.90 -3.25 -9.13
CA ILE A 159 7.64 -3.28 -8.38
C ILE A 159 7.88 -3.10 -6.87
N THR A 160 9.05 -3.52 -6.41
CA THR A 160 9.54 -3.40 -5.02
C THR A 160 10.38 -2.15 -4.78
N GLY A 161 10.53 -1.28 -5.79
CA GLY A 161 11.17 0.03 -5.62
C GLY A 161 10.39 0.87 -4.61
N ALA A 162 11.08 1.60 -3.75
CA ALA A 162 10.44 2.45 -2.75
C ALA A 162 9.84 3.70 -3.41
N MET A 163 8.64 4.08 -2.97
CA MET A 163 8.04 5.38 -3.27
C MET A 163 8.99 6.51 -2.83
N ARG A 164 9.25 7.46 -3.73
CA ARG A 164 10.12 8.61 -3.46
C ARG A 164 9.32 9.88 -3.26
N GLY A 165 9.92 10.85 -2.57
CA GLY A 165 9.31 12.15 -2.31
C GLY A 165 8.64 12.29 -0.95
N CYS A 166 8.21 11.18 -0.36
CA CYS A 166 7.54 11.14 0.95
C CYS A 166 8.55 10.93 2.08
N THR A 167 8.25 11.48 3.25
CA THR A 167 9.03 11.37 4.49
C THR A 167 8.42 10.37 5.45
N ALA A 168 7.09 10.19 5.41
CA ALA A 168 6.40 9.30 6.34
C ALA A 168 6.51 7.82 5.97
N SER A 169 6.78 7.48 4.70
CA SER A 169 6.78 6.09 4.26
C SER A 169 7.72 5.80 3.10
N ASP A 170 8.42 4.67 3.17
CA ASP A 170 9.32 4.09 2.18
C ASP A 170 8.74 2.80 1.56
N PHE A 171 7.44 2.81 1.31
CA PHE A 171 6.70 1.63 0.87
C PHE A 171 6.97 1.25 -0.59
N PRO A 172 6.87 -0.04 -0.96
CA PRO A 172 7.11 -0.50 -2.33
C PRO A 172 6.01 -0.07 -3.31
N LEU A 173 6.38 0.33 -4.53
CA LEU A 173 5.48 0.88 -5.55
C LEU A 173 4.27 -0.02 -5.88
N TRP A 174 4.38 -1.35 -5.79
CA TRP A 174 3.24 -2.24 -6.03
C TRP A 174 2.05 -1.98 -5.10
N LYS A 175 2.27 -1.45 -3.88
CA LYS A 175 1.19 -1.11 -2.94
C LYS A 175 0.25 -0.03 -3.48
N LEU A 176 0.68 0.78 -4.45
CA LEU A 176 -0.21 1.72 -5.14
C LEU A 176 -1.41 1.02 -5.80
N GLY A 177 -1.28 -0.27 -6.15
CA GLY A 177 -2.39 -1.09 -6.65
C GLY A 177 -3.56 -1.24 -5.66
N THR A 178 -3.35 -0.99 -4.36
CA THR A 178 -4.44 -1.01 -3.36
C THR A 178 -5.49 0.09 -3.60
N LEU A 179 -5.17 1.13 -4.38
CA LEU A 179 -6.13 2.15 -4.80
C LEU A 179 -7.16 1.65 -5.83
N LEU A 180 -6.90 0.56 -6.56
CA LEU A 180 -7.73 0.16 -7.71
C LEU A 180 -9.08 -0.46 -7.32
N TYR A 181 -9.13 -1.15 -6.18
CA TYR A 181 -10.30 -1.95 -5.81
C TYR A 181 -11.11 -1.37 -4.67
N GLU A 182 -10.58 -0.35 -3.98
CA GLU A 182 -11.22 0.31 -2.85
C GLU A 182 -11.71 -0.63 -1.74
N ASN A 183 -11.24 -1.88 -1.68
CA ASN A 183 -11.60 -2.82 -0.62
C ASN A 183 -10.77 -2.55 0.65
N TYR A 184 -9.51 -2.16 0.43
CA TYR A 184 -8.54 -1.80 1.44
C TYR A 184 -7.48 -0.93 0.77
N VAL A 185 -7.26 0.28 1.30
CA VAL A 185 -6.12 1.11 0.89
C VAL A 185 -5.06 0.96 1.96
N ASP A 186 -3.84 0.62 1.53
CA ASP A 186 -2.73 0.43 2.46
C ASP A 186 -2.45 1.73 3.25
N GLU A 187 -2.15 1.56 4.53
CA GLU A 187 -1.91 2.69 5.44
C GLU A 187 -0.80 3.62 4.92
N ASP A 188 0.27 3.04 4.41
CA ASP A 188 1.42 3.78 3.87
C ASP A 188 1.03 4.63 2.66
N VAL A 189 0.15 4.11 1.80
CA VAL A 189 -0.36 4.83 0.63
C VAL A 189 -1.21 6.01 1.07
N MET A 190 -2.10 5.81 2.05
CA MET A 190 -2.90 6.89 2.63
C MET A 190 -2.04 7.97 3.30
N ASN A 191 -0.97 7.56 4.00
CA ASN A 191 -0.03 8.46 4.65
C ASN A 191 0.67 9.35 3.61
N SER A 192 1.15 8.77 2.52
CA SER A 192 1.79 9.52 1.44
C SER A 192 0.84 10.45 0.70
N LEU A 193 -0.44 10.08 0.53
CA LEU A 193 -1.44 10.99 -0.05
C LEU A 193 -1.72 12.20 0.85
N CYS A 194 -1.82 11.98 2.16
CA CYS A 194 -1.99 13.06 3.12
C CYS A 194 -0.76 13.97 3.16
N GLU A 195 0.44 13.40 3.13
CA GLU A 195 1.69 14.16 3.04
C GLU A 195 1.75 15.01 1.77
N LEU A 196 1.38 14.42 0.62
CA LEU A 196 1.30 15.11 -0.66
C LEU A 196 0.30 16.29 -0.59
N ALA A 197 -0.92 16.05 -0.08
CA ALA A 197 -1.93 17.09 0.11
C ALA A 197 -1.44 18.21 1.04
N TYR A 198 -0.78 17.86 2.15
CA TYR A 198 -0.18 18.80 3.08
C TYR A 198 0.88 19.68 2.37
N PHE A 199 1.81 19.09 1.64
CA PHE A 199 2.87 19.85 0.96
C PHE A 199 2.36 20.68 -0.21
N CYS A 200 1.34 20.23 -0.94
CA CYS A 200 0.65 21.05 -1.94
C CYS A 200 0.16 22.37 -1.33
N LEU A 201 -0.51 22.28 -0.18
CA LEU A 201 -1.05 23.43 0.53
C LEU A 201 0.06 24.33 1.11
N ALA A 202 1.08 23.73 1.73
CA ALA A 202 2.22 24.46 2.27
C ALA A 202 3.01 25.20 1.16
N ALA A 203 3.20 24.57 0.00
CA ALA A 203 3.87 25.17 -1.15
C ALA A 203 3.05 26.29 -1.80
N ALA A 204 1.72 26.23 -1.75
CA ALA A 204 0.83 27.27 -2.26
C ALA A 204 0.83 28.55 -1.39
N GLN A 205 1.21 28.44 -0.10
CA GLN A 205 1.28 29.56 0.83
C GLN A 205 2.68 29.69 1.45
N PRO A 206 3.72 29.92 0.64
CA PRO A 206 5.08 30.00 1.15
C PRO A 206 5.15 31.19 2.13
N ARG A 207 5.67 30.92 3.35
CA ARG A 207 5.85 31.86 4.48
C ARG A 207 4.67 32.01 5.45
N VAL A 208 3.62 31.21 5.31
CA VAL A 208 2.59 31.10 6.36
C VAL A 208 2.78 29.76 7.06
N ASP A 209 2.84 29.78 8.38
CA ASP A 209 2.85 28.53 9.15
C ASP A 209 1.58 27.74 8.80
N PRO A 210 1.69 26.43 8.53
CA PRO A 210 0.54 25.62 8.16
C PRO A 210 -0.53 25.74 9.25
N THR A 211 -1.72 26.17 8.85
CA THR A 211 -2.84 26.37 9.78
C THR A 211 -3.62 25.09 10.07
N PHE A 212 -3.15 23.96 9.56
CA PHE A 212 -3.77 22.65 9.69
C PHE A 212 -2.70 21.57 9.88
N LEU A 213 -3.09 20.49 10.55
CA LEU A 213 -2.30 19.27 10.68
C LEU A 213 -3.13 18.13 10.13
N ILE A 214 -2.51 17.24 9.37
CA ILE A 214 -3.13 15.99 8.95
C ILE A 214 -2.53 14.88 9.81
N LEU A 215 -3.27 14.48 10.86
CA LEU A 215 -2.82 13.43 11.76
C LEU A 215 -3.23 12.08 11.21
N LEU A 216 -2.24 11.33 10.77
CA LEU A 216 -2.39 10.01 10.19
C LEU A 216 -2.81 8.96 11.22
N THR A 217 -3.18 7.79 10.71
CA THR A 217 -3.21 6.54 11.49
C THR A 217 -1.90 6.28 12.22
N LEU A 218 -0.75 6.70 11.66
CA LEU A 218 0.55 6.66 12.34
C LEU A 218 0.55 7.39 13.67
N PHE A 219 -0.24 8.46 13.84
CA PHE A 219 -0.38 9.11 15.14
C PHE A 219 -1.02 8.15 16.17
N PHE A 220 -2.07 7.43 15.77
CA PHE A 220 -2.73 6.47 16.65
C PHE A 220 -1.91 5.18 16.86
N ASN A 221 -1.06 4.82 15.90
CA ASN A 221 -0.14 3.68 16.01
C ASN A 221 1.11 4.03 16.85
N ASN A 222 1.64 5.25 16.74
CA ASN A 222 2.87 5.73 17.42
C ASN A 222 2.60 6.42 18.77
N THR A 223 1.34 6.70 19.11
CA THR A 223 0.96 7.05 20.51
C THR A 223 1.16 5.87 21.48
N VAL A 224 1.66 4.74 20.96
CA VAL A 224 2.13 3.59 21.70
C VAL A 224 3.64 3.48 21.62
N TYR A 225 4.29 3.30 22.79
CA TYR A 225 5.71 2.98 23.02
C TYR A 225 6.66 4.11 23.50
N GLN A 226 6.38 4.65 24.69
CA GLN A 226 7.47 4.87 25.65
C GLN A 226 7.22 3.96 26.87
N ASP A 227 8.23 3.17 27.26
CA ASP A 227 8.28 2.26 28.42
C ASP A 227 7.48 0.93 28.40
N GLY A 228 7.07 0.42 27.23
CA GLY A 228 6.52 -0.94 27.13
C GLY A 228 5.17 -1.14 27.84
N ARG A 229 4.50 -0.06 28.19
CA ARG A 229 3.08 -0.03 28.57
C ARG A 229 2.37 1.07 27.80
N VAL A 230 1.44 0.67 26.95
CA VAL A 230 0.21 1.44 26.76
C VAL A 230 -0.90 0.74 27.50
N ASP A 231 -0.71 0.66 28.82
CA ASP A 231 -1.83 0.48 29.73
C ASP A 231 -2.29 1.88 30.12
N SER A 232 -2.65 2.70 29.12
CA SER A 232 -3.68 3.69 29.39
C SER A 232 -4.97 2.89 29.25
N PRO A 233 -5.75 2.70 30.34
CA PRO A 233 -7.06 2.06 30.25
C PRO A 233 -7.92 2.64 29.13
N ASN A 234 -7.66 3.88 28.70
CA ASN A 234 -8.36 4.57 27.62
C ASN A 234 -8.04 4.02 26.22
N MET A 235 -6.84 3.48 25.94
CA MET A 235 -6.49 2.96 24.60
C MET A 235 -6.96 1.51 24.39
N GLU A 236 -6.95 0.69 25.46
CA GLU A 236 -7.63 -0.61 25.45
C GLU A 236 -9.15 -0.42 25.44
N ASP A 237 -9.72 0.51 26.24
CA ASP A 237 -11.14 0.87 26.14
C ASP A 237 -11.51 1.43 24.76
N LEU A 238 -10.62 2.15 24.07
CA LEU A 238 -10.83 2.63 22.68
C LEU A 238 -10.91 1.48 21.67
N ARG A 239 -10.14 0.40 21.87
CA ARG A 239 -10.18 -0.80 21.02
C ARG A 239 -11.34 -1.73 21.37
N GLU A 240 -11.72 -1.80 22.65
CA GLU A 240 -12.73 -2.73 23.15
C GLU A 240 -14.16 -2.15 23.16
N ARG A 241 -14.34 -0.81 23.09
CA ARG A 241 -15.66 -0.18 23.18
C ARG A 241 -16.12 0.45 21.87
N ASP A 242 -17.14 -0.17 21.31
CA ASP A 242 -17.88 0.23 20.10
C ASP A 242 -18.73 1.51 20.26
N SER A 243 -18.50 2.33 21.30
CA SER A 243 -19.23 3.58 21.52
C SER A 243 -18.49 4.75 20.86
N SER A 244 -18.93 5.11 19.65
CA SER A 244 -18.40 6.23 18.86
C SER A 244 -18.19 7.54 19.63
N SER A 245 -19.01 7.85 20.64
CA SER A 245 -18.85 9.06 21.45
C SER A 245 -17.56 9.10 22.28
N PHE A 246 -17.14 7.97 22.85
CA PHE A 246 -15.92 7.90 23.66
C PHE A 246 -14.66 8.04 22.79
N ILE A 247 -14.69 7.46 21.59
CA ILE A 247 -13.56 7.53 20.65
C ILE A 247 -13.25 8.97 20.26
N HIS A 248 -14.29 9.77 20.00
CA HIS A 248 -14.11 11.19 19.66
C HIS A 248 -13.52 12.01 20.81
N GLU A 249 -13.98 11.80 22.06
CA GLU A 249 -13.47 12.56 23.21
C GLU A 249 -12.03 12.21 23.54
N ALA A 250 -11.66 10.93 23.47
CA ALA A 250 -10.30 10.49 23.69
C ALA A 250 -9.34 11.00 22.60
N ALA A 251 -9.72 10.88 21.32
CA ALA A 251 -8.95 11.43 20.20
C ALA A 251 -8.78 12.96 20.31
N PHE A 252 -9.84 13.68 20.69
CA PHE A 252 -9.78 15.13 20.89
C PHE A 252 -8.89 15.53 22.07
N SER A 253 -8.92 14.77 23.16
CA SER A 253 -8.04 14.98 24.32
C SER A 253 -6.56 14.72 23.98
N ALA A 254 -6.28 13.64 23.25
CA ALA A 254 -4.93 13.32 22.76
C ALA A 254 -4.41 14.42 21.82
N LEU A 255 -5.26 14.90 20.90
CA LEU A 255 -4.96 16.01 19.99
C LEU A 255 -4.60 17.30 20.74
N LYS A 256 -5.38 17.66 21.78
CA LYS A 256 -5.09 18.84 22.60
C LYS A 256 -3.74 18.75 23.28
N GLN A 257 -3.43 17.59 23.88
CA GLN A 257 -2.15 17.35 24.53
C GLN A 257 -0.99 17.43 23.54
N LEU A 258 -1.15 16.86 22.34
CA LEU A 258 -0.15 16.99 21.27
C LEU A 258 0.11 18.46 20.93
N ILE A 259 -0.96 19.20 20.62
CA ILE A 259 -0.91 20.60 20.21
C ILE A 259 -0.31 21.50 21.30
N GLU A 260 -0.61 21.23 22.57
CA GLU A 260 0.05 21.85 23.72
C GLU A 260 1.55 21.56 23.74
N GLY A 261 1.95 20.30 23.53
CA GLY A 261 3.36 19.89 23.52
C GLY A 261 4.20 20.54 22.42
N ILE A 262 3.60 20.84 21.27
CA ILE A 262 4.28 21.47 20.11
C ILE A 262 4.07 22.99 20.03
N ASN A 263 3.56 23.62 21.09
CA ASN A 263 3.32 25.08 21.19
C ASN A 263 2.43 25.67 20.08
N LEU A 264 1.44 24.90 19.60
CA LEU A 264 0.48 25.38 18.62
C LEU A 264 -0.79 25.98 19.26
N PRO A 265 -1.56 26.81 18.54
CA PRO A 265 -2.85 27.30 19.02
C PRO A 265 -3.77 26.16 19.45
N GLN A 266 -4.32 26.27 20.66
CA GLN A 266 -5.15 25.22 21.27
C GLN A 266 -6.43 24.98 20.47
N VAL A 267 -6.78 23.71 20.28
CA VAL A 267 -8.03 23.32 19.60
C VAL A 267 -9.23 23.69 20.46
N SER A 268 -9.97 24.72 20.06
CA SER A 268 -11.12 25.23 20.81
C SER A 268 -12.41 24.45 20.58
N PHE A 269 -12.58 23.84 19.41
CA PHE A 269 -13.79 23.11 19.05
C PHE A 269 -13.48 21.97 18.07
N MET A 270 -14.37 20.97 18.02
CA MET A 270 -14.34 19.90 17.05
C MET A 270 -15.46 20.17 16.03
N LEU A 271 -15.08 20.30 14.76
CA LEU A 271 -16.05 20.40 13.67
C LEU A 271 -16.38 18.99 13.18
N LYS A 272 -17.66 18.62 13.17
CA LYS A 272 -18.13 17.39 12.52
C LYS A 272 -18.49 17.71 11.08
N GLY A 273 -17.72 17.16 10.14
CA GLY A 273 -18.04 17.21 8.71
C GLY A 273 -19.15 16.24 8.34
N ALA A 274 -20.05 16.63 7.43
CA ALA A 274 -21.00 15.72 6.83
C ALA A 274 -20.33 14.97 5.67
N ILE A 275 -19.63 13.88 5.97
CA ILE A 275 -19.11 12.96 4.96
C ILE A 275 -20.25 12.01 4.57
N LYS A 276 -20.49 11.82 3.26
CA LYS A 276 -21.51 10.86 2.81
C LYS A 276 -21.14 9.47 3.33
N HIS A 277 -22.14 8.69 3.76
CA HIS A 277 -21.90 7.34 4.22
C HIS A 277 -21.41 6.46 3.07
N GLN A 278 -20.34 5.72 3.33
CA GLN A 278 -19.85 4.70 2.44
C GLN A 278 -20.83 3.51 2.36
N HIS A 279 -20.78 2.72 1.29
CA HIS A 279 -21.58 1.49 1.24
C HIS A 279 -21.04 0.45 2.23
N PRO A 280 -21.88 -0.37 2.88
CA PRO A 280 -21.40 -1.44 3.73
C PRO A 280 -20.42 -2.34 2.95
N GLY A 281 -19.21 -2.50 3.48
CA GLY A 281 -18.16 -3.31 2.85
C GLY A 281 -17.25 -2.58 1.86
N SER A 282 -17.45 -1.29 1.58
CA SER A 282 -16.46 -0.51 0.84
C SER A 282 -15.32 -0.09 1.78
N GLY A 283 -14.08 -0.23 1.33
CA GLY A 283 -12.86 0.29 1.98
C GLY A 283 -12.54 1.75 1.62
N SER A 284 -13.48 2.46 0.99
CA SER A 284 -13.31 3.85 0.51
C SER A 284 -13.30 4.90 1.63
N CYS A 285 -13.34 4.52 2.91
CA CYS A 285 -13.40 5.47 4.03
C CYS A 285 -12.18 6.41 4.08
N GLY A 286 -10.98 5.88 3.78
CA GLY A 286 -9.76 6.68 3.68
C GLY A 286 -9.83 7.70 2.55
N ILE A 287 -10.29 7.27 1.37
CA ILE A 287 -10.48 8.12 0.18
C ILE A 287 -11.50 9.24 0.47
N GLY A 288 -12.65 8.89 1.05
CA GLY A 288 -13.68 9.86 1.39
C GLY A 288 -13.24 10.86 2.47
N ALA A 289 -12.44 10.42 3.45
CA ALA A 289 -11.86 11.29 4.46
C ALA A 289 -10.85 12.27 3.86
N LEU A 290 -9.95 11.79 2.99
CA LEU A 290 -8.96 12.65 2.32
C LEU A 290 -9.63 13.66 1.39
N ALA A 291 -10.58 13.23 0.56
CA ALA A 291 -11.33 14.13 -0.30
C ALA A 291 -12.11 15.20 0.50
N TRP A 292 -12.61 14.84 1.69
CA TRP A 292 -13.22 15.82 2.59
C TRP A 292 -12.18 16.84 3.09
N ILE A 293 -10.98 16.41 3.49
CA ILE A 293 -9.88 17.31 3.88
C ILE A 293 -9.51 18.26 2.72
N GLU A 294 -9.41 17.75 1.51
CA GLU A 294 -9.15 18.58 0.31
C GLU A 294 -10.26 19.62 0.10
N SER A 295 -11.53 19.24 0.26
CA SER A 295 -12.68 20.15 0.12
C SER A 295 -12.71 21.28 1.16
N MET A 296 -12.13 21.05 2.34
CA MET A 296 -12.01 22.08 3.37
C MET A 296 -10.97 23.14 3.02
N ASN A 297 -9.97 22.77 2.20
CA ASN A 297 -8.89 23.66 1.78
C ASN A 297 -9.13 24.27 0.39
N ASN A 298 -9.92 23.59 -0.44
CA ASN A 298 -10.28 24.02 -1.78
C ASN A 298 -11.79 23.89 -1.97
N SER A 299 -12.52 25.02 -1.90
CA SER A 299 -13.98 25.05 -2.09
C SER A 299 -14.44 24.61 -3.49
N SER A 300 -13.51 24.52 -4.45
CA SER A 300 -13.77 24.02 -5.80
C SER A 300 -13.50 22.52 -5.95
N ALA A 301 -12.96 21.85 -4.93
CA ALA A 301 -12.81 20.40 -4.96
C ALA A 301 -14.19 19.73 -5.04
N PRO A 302 -14.34 18.67 -5.86
CA PRO A 302 -15.61 17.98 -5.98
C PRO A 302 -16.04 17.40 -4.62
N VAL A 303 -17.34 17.16 -4.44
CA VAL A 303 -17.81 16.47 -3.23
C VAL A 303 -17.66 14.97 -3.44
N TRP A 304 -16.92 14.29 -2.56
CA TRP A 304 -16.82 12.84 -2.62
C TRP A 304 -18.18 12.14 -2.44
N THR A 305 -18.39 11.11 -3.23
CA THR A 305 -19.53 10.20 -3.20
C THR A 305 -19.03 8.78 -3.50
N ASN A 306 -19.80 7.76 -3.13
CA ASN A 306 -19.48 6.38 -3.53
C ASN A 306 -19.36 6.23 -5.05
N GLN A 307 -20.15 6.97 -5.83
CA GLN A 307 -20.13 6.92 -7.30
C GLN A 307 -18.88 7.57 -7.91
N THR A 308 -18.26 8.51 -7.19
CA THR A 308 -17.07 9.23 -7.66
C THR A 308 -15.79 8.68 -7.04
N SER A 309 -15.88 7.69 -6.16
CA SER A 309 -14.73 7.18 -5.41
C SER A 309 -13.62 6.67 -6.33
N SER A 310 -13.98 5.96 -7.40
CA SER A 310 -13.00 5.42 -8.34
C SER A 310 -12.24 6.52 -9.08
N LEU A 311 -12.92 7.64 -9.37
CA LEU A 311 -12.29 8.80 -9.98
C LEU A 311 -11.30 9.47 -9.02
N TYR A 312 -11.60 9.53 -7.72
CA TYR A 312 -10.64 9.99 -6.72
C TYR A 312 -9.42 9.07 -6.64
N CYS A 313 -9.64 7.76 -6.64
CA CYS A 313 -8.54 6.78 -6.66
C CYS A 313 -7.65 6.95 -7.89
N ASP A 314 -8.24 7.18 -9.06
CA ASP A 314 -7.50 7.46 -10.31
C ASP A 314 -6.69 8.75 -10.23
N CYS A 315 -7.26 9.84 -9.70
CA CYS A 315 -6.56 11.10 -9.49
C CYS A 315 -5.41 10.95 -8.49
N PHE A 316 -5.65 10.32 -7.34
CA PHE A 316 -4.65 10.08 -6.30
C PHE A 316 -3.52 9.17 -6.79
N LEU A 317 -3.85 8.12 -7.55
CA LEU A 317 -2.85 7.26 -8.17
C LEU A 317 -2.00 8.05 -9.18
N SER A 318 -2.65 8.83 -10.04
CA SER A 318 -1.96 9.69 -11.01
C SER A 318 -1.00 10.68 -10.33
N ASP A 319 -1.47 11.33 -9.27
CA ASP A 319 -0.70 12.32 -8.51
C ASP A 319 0.53 11.66 -7.83
N LEU A 320 0.37 10.50 -7.20
CA LEU A 320 1.50 9.76 -6.60
C LEU A 320 2.51 9.32 -7.67
N LEU A 321 2.06 8.80 -8.81
CA LEU A 321 2.97 8.36 -9.88
C LEU A 321 3.78 9.53 -10.47
N LEU A 322 3.12 10.67 -10.70
CA LEU A 322 3.79 11.90 -11.15
C LEU A 322 4.79 12.39 -10.10
N TYR A 323 4.38 12.43 -8.83
CA TYR A 323 5.23 12.89 -7.73
C TYR A 323 6.45 11.97 -7.53
N ASN A 324 6.29 10.65 -7.63
CA ASN A 324 7.39 9.69 -7.56
C ASN A 324 8.44 9.97 -8.64
N MET A 325 8.01 10.05 -9.90
CA MET A 325 8.89 10.29 -11.04
C MET A 325 9.67 11.61 -10.89
N LEU A 326 8.98 12.69 -10.49
CA LEU A 326 9.61 13.99 -10.28
C LEU A 326 10.62 13.97 -9.12
N SER A 327 10.30 13.24 -8.05
CA SER A 327 11.18 13.09 -6.88
C SER A 327 12.44 12.27 -7.19
N GLU A 328 12.33 11.23 -8.01
CA GLU A 328 13.48 10.43 -8.48
C GLU A 328 14.44 11.20 -9.38
N GLY A 329 13.91 12.15 -10.18
CA GLY A 329 14.71 12.95 -11.11
C GLY A 329 15.61 14.01 -10.44
N LEU A 330 15.45 14.27 -9.15
CA LEU A 330 16.20 15.30 -8.44
C LEU A 330 17.54 14.78 -7.91
N LEU A 331 18.59 15.58 -8.10
CA LEU A 331 19.94 15.28 -7.62
C LEU A 331 20.17 15.67 -6.15
N SER A 332 19.32 16.52 -5.58
CA SER A 332 19.43 16.97 -4.19
C SER A 332 19.04 15.85 -3.24
N SER A 333 19.80 15.68 -2.14
CA SER A 333 19.40 14.77 -1.08
C SER A 333 18.12 15.25 -0.41
N GLN A 334 17.28 14.31 0.01
CA GLN A 334 16.00 14.56 0.67
C GLN A 334 16.10 15.52 1.88
N SER A 335 17.25 15.53 2.57
CA SER A 335 17.53 16.47 3.68
C SER A 335 17.49 17.95 3.29
N HIS A 336 17.65 18.29 2.01
CA HIS A 336 17.59 19.67 1.49
C HIS A 336 16.19 20.06 0.99
N TRP A 337 15.27 19.10 0.89
CA TRP A 337 13.92 19.37 0.42
C TRP A 337 13.08 20.07 1.47
N TYR A 338 13.43 19.97 2.76
CA TYR A 338 12.59 20.46 3.84
C TYR A 338 13.30 21.50 4.70
N SER A 339 12.50 22.36 5.30
CA SER A 339 12.89 23.24 6.40
C SER A 339 11.92 23.02 7.56
N ARG A 340 12.41 22.99 8.82
CA ARG A 340 11.49 22.90 9.96
C ARG A 340 10.72 24.21 10.08
N CYS A 341 9.39 24.15 9.97
CA CYS A 341 8.51 25.30 10.12
C CYS A 341 7.93 25.40 11.54
N LEU A 342 7.87 24.29 12.26
CA LEU A 342 7.48 24.25 13.67
C LEU A 342 8.69 23.85 14.53
N THR A 343 9.03 24.68 15.52
CA THR A 343 10.07 24.37 16.50
C THR A 343 9.46 23.83 17.78
N CYS A 344 9.59 22.53 18.03
CA CYS A 344 9.38 21.97 19.37
C CYS A 344 10.48 22.49 20.31
N SER A 345 10.11 23.31 21.29
CA SER A 345 11.03 23.78 22.34
C SER A 345 11.19 22.69 23.39
N PHE A 346 12.01 21.67 23.10
CA PHE A 346 12.28 20.57 24.03
C PHE A 346 13.09 21.01 25.27
N ASP A 347 13.78 22.14 25.19
CA ASP A 347 14.82 22.48 26.17
C ASP A 347 14.30 23.01 27.52
N ASN A 348 13.02 23.32 27.68
CA ASN A 348 12.53 23.98 28.91
C ASN A 348 11.22 23.47 29.50
N VAL A 349 10.50 22.55 28.85
CA VAL A 349 9.24 22.04 29.39
C VAL A 349 9.50 20.72 30.14
N LYS A 350 9.86 20.83 31.43
CA LYS A 350 9.56 19.76 32.39
C LYS A 350 8.04 19.68 32.50
N CYS A 351 7.39 19.04 31.53
CA CYS A 351 5.95 18.89 31.50
C CYS A 351 5.56 18.04 32.70
N LYS A 352 5.09 18.69 33.77
CA LYS A 352 4.48 18.03 34.94
C LYS A 352 3.04 17.64 34.63
N THR A 353 2.75 17.17 33.42
CA THR A 353 1.47 16.54 33.14
C THR A 353 1.47 15.17 33.81
N SER A 354 0.38 14.83 34.50
CA SER A 354 0.20 13.55 35.17
C SER A 354 0.13 12.35 34.20
N THR A 355 0.12 12.63 32.89
CA THR A 355 0.22 11.67 31.80
C THR A 355 1.66 11.72 31.29
N ASN A 356 2.46 10.68 31.54
CA ASN A 356 3.86 10.54 31.12
C ASN A 356 4.02 10.40 29.57
N VAL A 357 3.27 11.16 28.78
CA VAL A 357 3.30 11.06 27.32
C VAL A 357 4.27 12.11 26.78
N ASN A 358 5.55 11.75 26.69
CA ASN A 358 6.51 12.52 25.91
C ASN A 358 6.36 12.11 24.45
N VAL A 359 5.45 12.76 23.72
CA VAL A 359 5.28 12.53 22.30
C VAL A 359 6.46 13.19 21.59
N GLY A 360 7.49 12.40 21.26
CA GLY A 360 8.50 12.78 20.28
C GLY A 360 7.88 12.82 18.89
N TYR A 361 6.92 13.73 18.69
CA TYR A 361 6.19 13.87 17.44
C TYR A 361 7.17 14.38 16.38
N GLU A 362 7.58 13.49 15.49
CA GLU A 362 8.42 13.82 14.33
C GLU A 362 7.72 13.33 13.06
N ASP A 363 7.09 14.26 12.34
CA ASP A 363 6.20 14.00 11.21
C ASP A 363 6.32 15.12 10.15
N TYR A 364 5.86 14.89 8.92
CA TYR A 364 5.88 15.88 7.82
C TYR A 364 5.13 17.16 8.18
N ASN A 365 4.16 17.07 9.10
CA ASN A 365 3.41 18.22 9.60
C ASN A 365 4.30 19.31 10.24
N MET A 366 5.55 19.00 10.59
CA MET A 366 6.53 19.96 11.13
C MET A 366 7.50 20.52 10.07
N LEU A 367 7.34 20.11 8.82
CA LEU A 367 8.23 20.44 7.72
C LEU A 367 7.54 21.36 6.71
N ALA A 368 8.22 22.40 6.25
CA ALA A 368 7.81 23.15 5.07
C ALA A 368 8.69 22.76 3.88
N PRO A 369 8.13 22.67 2.66
CA PRO A 369 8.92 22.42 1.46
C PRO A 369 9.86 23.61 1.23
N GLY A 370 11.15 23.36 1.10
CA GLY A 370 12.16 24.34 0.70
C GLY A 370 12.28 24.44 -0.82
N ASP A 371 12.99 25.46 -1.32
CA ASP A 371 13.02 25.80 -2.77
C ASP A 371 13.43 24.64 -3.71
N SER A 372 14.13 23.62 -3.21
CA SER A 372 14.55 22.45 -3.99
C SER A 372 13.59 21.25 -3.92
N HIS A 373 12.46 21.40 -3.23
CA HIS A 373 11.49 20.34 -3.01
C HIS A 373 10.75 19.97 -4.32
N PRO A 374 10.55 18.66 -4.63
CA PRO A 374 9.89 18.21 -5.85
C PRO A 374 8.44 18.73 -6.02
N MET A 375 7.79 19.08 -4.91
CA MET A 375 6.43 19.66 -4.89
C MET A 375 6.25 20.86 -5.83
N TYR A 376 7.25 21.73 -5.98
CA TYR A 376 7.12 22.89 -6.88
C TYR A 376 7.06 22.47 -8.36
N ALA A 377 7.83 21.45 -8.74
CA ALA A 377 7.73 20.85 -10.06
C ALA A 377 6.38 20.12 -10.23
N PHE A 378 5.95 19.39 -9.20
CA PHE A 378 4.66 18.69 -9.19
C PHE A 378 3.49 19.63 -9.44
N ILE A 379 3.36 20.72 -8.66
CA ILE A 379 2.28 21.72 -8.81
C ILE A 379 2.32 22.33 -10.22
N SER A 380 3.52 22.63 -10.73
CA SER A 380 3.69 23.20 -12.08
C SER A 380 3.22 22.24 -13.17
N CYS A 381 3.50 20.94 -13.03
CA CYS A 381 3.04 19.90 -13.95
C CYS A 381 1.54 19.63 -13.81
N GLN A 382 1.01 19.58 -12.58
CA GLN A 382 -0.40 19.28 -12.32
C GLN A 382 -1.31 20.35 -12.92
N ALA A 383 -0.91 21.64 -12.90
CA ALA A 383 -1.64 22.72 -13.54
C ALA A 383 -1.79 22.56 -15.08
N VAL A 384 -0.86 21.84 -15.71
CA VAL A 384 -0.92 21.53 -17.15
C VAL A 384 -1.88 20.36 -17.40
N VAL A 385 -1.84 19.34 -16.55
CA VAL A 385 -2.66 18.13 -16.66
C VAL A 385 -4.14 18.41 -16.32
N THR A 386 -4.41 19.27 -15.35
CA THR A 386 -5.76 19.61 -14.86
C THR A 386 -6.46 20.74 -15.63
N SER A 387 -5.90 21.18 -16.75
CA SER A 387 -6.50 22.23 -17.61
C SER A 387 -7.93 21.85 -18.07
N PRO A 388 -8.89 22.80 -18.14
CA PRO A 388 -10.29 22.60 -17.70
C PRO A 388 -11.22 21.73 -18.56
N SER A 389 -10.77 21.06 -19.61
CA SER A 389 -11.68 20.25 -20.44
C SER A 389 -12.00 18.87 -19.85
N MET A 390 -11.38 18.50 -18.73
CA MET A 390 -11.69 17.29 -17.95
C MET A 390 -12.45 17.58 -16.65
N ALA A 391 -12.78 18.85 -16.38
CA ALA A 391 -13.54 19.25 -15.20
C ALA A 391 -15.01 18.80 -15.34
N PHE A 392 -15.30 17.53 -15.05
CA PHE A 392 -16.64 16.97 -14.71
C PHE A 392 -17.84 17.22 -15.65
N ASP A 393 -17.71 18.05 -16.68
CA ASP A 393 -18.78 18.47 -17.60
C ASP A 393 -19.31 17.31 -18.47
N GLY A 394 -18.61 16.16 -18.44
CA GLY A 394 -19.02 14.92 -19.12
C GLY A 394 -19.86 13.97 -18.27
N ILE A 395 -19.87 14.10 -16.93
CA ILE A 395 -20.54 13.11 -16.06
C ILE A 395 -22.06 13.28 -16.09
N ASP A 396 -22.55 14.51 -16.25
CA ASP A 396 -24.00 14.77 -16.38
C ASP A 396 -24.61 14.13 -17.65
N ASN A 397 -23.80 13.82 -18.66
CA ASN A 397 -24.26 13.17 -19.90
C ASN A 397 -24.19 11.63 -19.86
N LEU A 398 -23.46 11.03 -18.91
CA LEU A 398 -23.38 9.57 -18.73
C LEU A 398 -24.52 9.00 -17.87
N PHE A 399 -25.24 9.86 -17.15
CA PHE A 399 -26.36 9.47 -16.27
C PHE A 399 -27.74 9.91 -16.76
N ALA A 400 -27.87 10.41 -18.00
CA ALA A 400 -29.17 10.58 -18.61
C ALA A 400 -29.84 9.20 -18.73
N PRO A 401 -31.03 8.96 -18.14
CA PRO A 401 -31.70 7.68 -18.25
C PRO A 401 -31.94 7.39 -19.73
N SER A 402 -31.35 6.30 -20.22
CA SER A 402 -31.68 5.70 -21.51
C SER A 402 -33.20 5.71 -21.66
N LYS A 403 -33.70 6.55 -22.58
CA LYS A 403 -35.09 6.49 -23.01
C LYS A 403 -35.29 5.08 -23.55
N LYS A 404 -35.96 4.23 -22.77
CA LYS A 404 -36.51 2.97 -23.24
C LYS A 404 -37.38 3.28 -24.46
N THR A 405 -36.86 3.01 -25.64
CA THR A 405 -37.66 2.85 -26.84
C THR A 405 -38.57 1.66 -26.60
N VAL A 406 -39.83 1.95 -26.27
CA VAL A 406 -40.88 0.94 -26.26
C VAL A 406 -41.08 0.51 -27.70
N LEU A 407 -40.52 -0.64 -28.08
CA LEU A 407 -40.89 -1.36 -29.29
C LEU A 407 -42.35 -1.78 -29.14
N GLY A 408 -43.24 -1.04 -29.79
CA GLY A 408 -44.63 -1.42 -29.96
C GLY A 408 -44.71 -2.70 -30.80
N LEU A 409 -45.13 -3.80 -30.18
CA LEU A 409 -45.58 -4.98 -30.88
C LEU A 409 -46.92 -4.67 -31.55
N GLY A 410 -46.88 -4.42 -32.85
CA GLY A 410 -48.05 -4.38 -33.71
C GLY A 410 -48.67 -5.76 -33.84
N GLY A 411 -49.91 -5.92 -33.37
CA GLY A 411 -50.73 -7.09 -33.64
C GLY A 411 -51.29 -7.03 -35.05
N SER A 412 -50.88 -7.99 -35.90
CA SER A 412 -51.57 -8.28 -37.16
C SER A 412 -52.75 -9.21 -36.91
N LYS A 413 -53.95 -8.74 -37.26
CA LYS A 413 -55.13 -9.58 -37.51
C LYS A 413 -54.92 -10.34 -38.82
N VAL A 414 -55.16 -11.64 -38.79
CA VAL A 414 -55.39 -12.46 -39.98
C VAL A 414 -56.89 -12.73 -40.05
N THR A 415 -57.50 -12.33 -41.17
CA THR A 415 -58.75 -12.86 -41.71
C THR A 415 -58.49 -14.11 -42.51
#